data_AF-A0A162ZJB0-F1
#
_entry.id   AF-A0A162ZJB0-F1
#
_cell.length_a   1.000
_cell.length_b   1.000
_cell.length_c   1.000
_cell.angle_alpha   90.00
_cell.angle_beta   90.00
_cell.angle_gamma   90.00
#
_symmetry.space_group_name_H-M   'P 1'
#
loop_
_entity.id
_entity.type
_entity.pdbx_description
1 polymer ?
#
loop_
_entity_poly.entity_id
_entity_poly.type
_entity_poly.pdbx_seq_one_letter_code
_entity_poly.pdbx_strand_id
1 'polypeptide(L)'
;MSKTKTNARINTSSLVTFGLPLTLIAVMVLITRSKVFEAHPDALSVGVTIDLLFTIPFVYFLLIKKKNIPKTTVVSFFVLGVLISSFIIPQEQQFTLNWAKTWIFPIVELSVASYVFYKVRKTILRYKANAQLKPDFFTALKETCIEILPRKAATLVAMELAVFYYGFIAWKKRTIEKNEFTYHKNSGTIALLLALILIIGVETYTIHILLLKWNVIAAWIASGLSIYSGIQIFGFLKSIAKRPIVIDDNILHLRYGILSETSIEINSIETIEITSKDIEFDTKTRKLSPLGELEGHNMVITLKNEQTLTGLYGIEKTYKRIAFFIDTKEEFKTTLEDKIKNSTLLNVS
;
A
#
# COMPACT_ATOMS: atom_id res chain seq x y z
N MET A 1 1.87 31.13 -32.29
CA MET A 1 1.24 29.84 -32.66
C MET A 1 2.31 28.92 -33.22
N SER A 2 2.94 28.10 -32.36
CA SER A 2 3.93 27.09 -32.76
C SER A 2 3.63 25.83 -31.96
N LYS A 3 3.10 24.81 -32.63
CA LYS A 3 2.85 23.48 -32.07
C LYS A 3 4.17 22.71 -32.10
N THR A 4 4.80 22.56 -30.94
CA THR A 4 5.87 21.57 -30.73
C THR A 4 5.26 20.17 -30.86
N LYS A 5 5.55 19.49 -31.98
CA LYS A 5 5.28 18.05 -32.13
C LYS A 5 6.23 17.29 -31.20
N THR A 6 5.70 16.80 -30.09
CA THR A 6 6.40 15.84 -29.23
C THR A 6 6.43 14.50 -29.95
N ASN A 7 7.50 14.23 -30.69
CA ASN A 7 7.74 12.89 -31.23
C ASN A 7 8.02 11.94 -30.06
N ALA A 8 7.03 11.12 -29.71
CA ALA A 8 7.21 10.00 -28.80
C ALA A 8 8.19 9.00 -29.43
N ARG A 9 9.49 9.11 -29.10
CA ARG A 9 10.46 8.05 -29.38
C ARG A 9 10.04 6.82 -28.57
N ILE A 10 9.42 5.86 -29.24
CA ILE A 10 9.12 4.55 -28.67
C ILE A 10 10.46 3.94 -28.24
N ASN A 11 10.62 3.71 -26.93
CA ASN A 11 11.79 3.03 -26.39
C ASN A 11 11.74 1.56 -26.85
N THR A 12 12.38 1.24 -27.97
CA THR A 12 12.35 -0.09 -28.61
C THR A 12 12.80 -1.20 -27.66
N SER A 13 13.68 -0.89 -26.70
CA SER A 13 14.11 -1.82 -25.66
C SER A 13 12.98 -2.20 -24.70
N SER A 14 12.13 -1.25 -24.27
CA SER A 14 10.97 -1.58 -23.43
C SER A 14 9.89 -2.30 -24.22
N LEU A 15 9.70 -1.93 -25.50
CA LEU A 15 8.75 -2.60 -26.40
C LEU A 15 9.05 -4.09 -26.55
N VAL A 16 10.31 -4.48 -26.76
CA VAL A 16 10.71 -5.90 -26.86
C VAL A 16 10.56 -6.63 -25.52
N THR A 17 10.84 -5.95 -24.40
CA THR A 17 10.81 -6.57 -23.05
C THR A 17 9.42 -7.08 -22.69
N PHE A 18 8.39 -6.29 -22.95
CA PHE A 18 7.01 -6.65 -22.64
C PHE A 18 6.25 -7.21 -23.85
N GLY A 19 6.58 -6.72 -25.05
CA GLY A 19 5.95 -7.15 -26.29
C GLY A 19 6.20 -8.62 -26.59
N LEU A 20 7.43 -9.12 -26.41
CA LEU A 20 7.73 -10.53 -26.70
C LEU A 20 6.90 -11.50 -25.81
N PRO A 21 6.91 -11.39 -24.48
CA PRO A 21 6.02 -12.21 -23.62
C PRO A 21 4.54 -12.09 -24.00
N LEU A 22 4.05 -10.88 -24.27
CA LEU A 22 2.64 -10.67 -24.66
C LEU A 22 2.31 -11.35 -25.99
N THR A 23 3.21 -11.29 -26.97
CA THR A 23 3.01 -12.00 -28.25
C THR A 23 3.01 -13.51 -28.05
N LEU A 24 3.88 -14.05 -27.20
CA LEU A 24 3.87 -15.49 -26.88
C LEU A 24 2.56 -15.91 -26.22
N ILE A 25 2.05 -15.10 -25.27
CA ILE A 25 0.74 -15.33 -24.65
C ILE A 25 -0.36 -15.32 -25.72
N ALA A 26 -0.36 -14.34 -26.62
CA ALA A 26 -1.35 -14.26 -27.70
C ALA A 26 -1.31 -15.49 -28.63
N VAL A 27 -0.11 -15.98 -28.96
CA VAL A 27 0.06 -17.22 -29.74
C VAL A 27 -0.54 -18.42 -29.01
N MET A 28 -0.33 -18.57 -27.70
CA MET A 28 -0.93 -19.65 -26.92
C MET A 28 -2.47 -19.61 -26.96
N VAL A 29 -3.07 -18.42 -26.85
CA VAL A 29 -4.53 -18.24 -26.96
C VAL A 29 -5.03 -18.64 -28.36
N LEU A 30 -4.30 -18.30 -29.41
CA LEU A 30 -4.66 -18.69 -30.77
C LEU A 30 -4.55 -20.19 -30.99
N ILE A 31 -3.51 -20.84 -30.45
CA ILE A 31 -3.33 -22.30 -30.51
C ILE A 31 -4.54 -23.00 -29.88
N THR A 32 -4.97 -22.58 -28.69
CA THR A 32 -6.14 -23.18 -28.01
C THR A 32 -7.46 -23.02 -28.75
N ARG A 33 -7.54 -22.08 -29.71
CA ARG A 33 -8.73 -21.85 -30.55
C ARG A 33 -8.62 -22.49 -31.95
N SER A 34 -7.55 -23.24 -32.20
CA SER A 34 -7.27 -23.83 -33.51
C SER A 34 -7.83 -25.26 -33.60
N LYS A 35 -8.07 -25.72 -34.83
CA LYS A 35 -8.44 -27.13 -35.12
C LYS A 35 -7.36 -28.14 -34.68
N VAL A 36 -6.11 -27.70 -34.55
CA VAL A 36 -5.01 -28.54 -34.07
C VAL A 36 -5.20 -28.88 -32.58
N PHE A 37 -5.74 -27.94 -31.81
CA PHE A 37 -6.08 -28.18 -30.41
C PHE A 37 -7.24 -29.17 -30.26
N GLU A 38 -8.25 -29.09 -31.11
CA GLU A 38 -9.36 -30.07 -31.13
C GLU A 38 -8.87 -31.49 -31.47
N ALA A 39 -7.86 -31.62 -32.33
CA ALA A 39 -7.30 -32.91 -32.70
C ALA A 39 -6.45 -33.55 -31.57
N HIS A 40 -5.78 -32.74 -30.74
CA HIS A 40 -4.86 -33.21 -29.69
C HIS A 40 -4.99 -32.42 -28.38
N PRO A 41 -6.19 -32.40 -27.75
CA PRO A 41 -6.49 -31.49 -26.65
C PRO A 41 -5.65 -31.78 -25.40
N ASP A 42 -5.40 -33.04 -25.07
CA ASP A 42 -4.65 -33.40 -23.86
C ASP A 42 -3.18 -32.96 -23.94
N ALA A 43 -2.48 -33.34 -25.01
CA ALA A 43 -1.07 -33.02 -25.19
C ALA A 43 -0.83 -31.51 -25.30
N LEU A 44 -1.67 -30.80 -26.06
CA LEU A 44 -1.54 -29.35 -26.23
C LEU A 44 -1.94 -28.58 -24.98
N SER A 45 -2.88 -29.06 -24.17
CA SER A 45 -3.20 -28.43 -22.88
C SER A 45 -2.02 -28.47 -21.92
N VAL A 46 -1.26 -29.57 -21.89
CA VAL A 46 -0.03 -29.67 -21.11
C VAL A 46 1.01 -28.65 -21.62
N GLY A 47 1.25 -28.60 -22.94
CA GLY A 47 2.21 -27.68 -23.54
C GLY A 47 1.87 -26.21 -23.28
N VAL A 48 0.61 -25.82 -23.54
CA VAL A 48 0.12 -24.46 -23.28
C VAL A 48 0.23 -24.09 -21.80
N THR A 49 -0.07 -25.02 -20.89
CA THR A 49 0.09 -24.79 -19.44
C THR A 49 1.56 -24.54 -19.09
N ILE A 50 2.48 -25.38 -19.57
CA ILE A 50 3.91 -25.24 -19.29
C ILE A 50 4.44 -23.92 -19.87
N ASP A 51 4.02 -23.55 -21.08
CA ASP A 51 4.48 -22.34 -21.72
C ASP A 51 4.00 -21.07 -21.01
N LEU A 52 2.72 -21.02 -20.64
CA LEU A 52 2.16 -19.88 -19.93
C LEU A 52 2.72 -19.73 -18.50
N LEU A 53 2.93 -20.84 -17.78
CA LEU A 53 3.38 -20.81 -16.39
C LEU A 53 4.90 -20.71 -16.25
N PHE A 54 5.69 -21.29 -17.14
CA PHE A 54 7.15 -21.40 -16.96
C PHE A 54 7.94 -20.79 -18.11
N THR A 55 7.66 -21.19 -19.36
CA THR A 55 8.46 -20.74 -20.50
C THR A 55 8.40 -19.22 -20.66
N ILE A 56 7.21 -18.63 -20.63
CA ILE A 56 7.03 -17.19 -20.82
C ILE A 56 7.60 -16.38 -19.65
N PRO A 57 7.32 -16.72 -18.36
CA PRO A 57 8.00 -16.07 -17.24
C PRO A 57 9.52 -16.20 -17.29
N PHE A 58 10.05 -17.34 -17.76
CA PHE A 58 11.48 -17.55 -17.92
C PHE A 58 12.07 -16.70 -19.05
N VAL A 59 11.42 -16.64 -20.22
CA VAL A 59 11.81 -15.75 -21.31
C VAL A 59 11.81 -14.29 -20.83
N TYR A 60 10.76 -13.87 -20.13
CA TYR A 60 10.69 -12.53 -19.55
C TYR A 60 11.83 -12.28 -18.54
N PHE A 61 12.13 -13.25 -17.67
CA PHE A 61 13.27 -13.17 -16.75
C PHE A 61 14.60 -12.92 -17.47
N LEU A 62 14.85 -13.60 -18.59
CA LEU A 62 16.05 -13.40 -19.39
C LEU A 62 16.11 -11.98 -19.99
N LEU A 63 14.98 -11.46 -20.47
CA LEU A 63 14.89 -10.11 -21.04
C LEU A 63 15.16 -9.01 -20.01
N ILE A 64 14.76 -9.21 -18.76
CA ILE A 64 14.95 -8.22 -17.68
C ILE A 64 16.26 -8.37 -16.92
N LYS A 65 17.03 -9.46 -17.12
CA LYS A 65 18.23 -9.80 -16.32
C LYS A 65 19.26 -8.66 -16.23
N LYS A 66 19.40 -7.84 -17.27
CA LYS A 66 20.33 -6.70 -17.36
C LYS A 66 19.64 -5.33 -17.28
N LYS A 67 18.36 -5.30 -16.89
CA LYS A 67 17.55 -4.08 -16.84
C LYS A 67 17.26 -3.70 -15.39
N ASN A 68 16.99 -2.42 -15.14
CA ASN A 68 16.58 -1.94 -13.82
C ASN A 68 15.09 -2.22 -13.56
N ILE A 69 14.69 -3.48 -13.74
CA ILE A 69 13.32 -3.97 -13.56
C ILE A 69 13.37 -5.02 -12.45
N PRO A 70 12.50 -4.94 -11.43
CA PRO A 70 12.47 -5.93 -10.36
C PRO A 70 12.25 -7.34 -10.91
N LYS A 71 13.14 -8.29 -10.58
CA LYS A 71 13.05 -9.70 -11.02
C LYS A 71 11.76 -10.38 -10.55
N THR A 72 11.15 -9.87 -9.50
CA THR A 72 9.84 -10.28 -8.97
C THR A 72 8.68 -9.98 -9.91
N THR A 73 8.83 -9.10 -10.91
CA THR A 73 7.82 -8.93 -11.96
C THR A 73 7.59 -10.20 -12.79
N VAL A 74 8.53 -11.16 -12.75
CA VAL A 74 8.35 -12.51 -13.32
C VAL A 74 7.17 -13.23 -12.65
N VAL A 75 6.96 -13.01 -11.35
CA VAL A 75 5.81 -13.57 -10.62
C VAL A 75 4.51 -13.02 -11.18
N SER A 76 4.46 -11.76 -11.61
CA SER A 76 3.27 -11.19 -12.25
C SER A 76 2.91 -11.91 -13.55
N PHE A 77 3.92 -12.29 -14.35
CA PHE A 77 3.70 -13.10 -15.55
C PHE A 77 3.27 -14.53 -15.22
N PHE A 78 3.81 -15.14 -14.16
CA PHE A 78 3.35 -16.44 -13.66
C PHE A 78 1.85 -16.39 -13.26
N VAL A 79 1.46 -15.39 -12.46
CA VAL A 79 0.06 -15.21 -12.03
C VAL A 79 -0.86 -14.97 -13.23
N LEU A 80 -0.46 -14.12 -14.18
CA LEU A 80 -1.20 -13.91 -15.43
C LEU A 80 -1.31 -15.20 -16.24
N GLY A 81 -0.25 -15.99 -16.33
CA GLY A 81 -0.23 -17.29 -17.00
C GLY A 81 -1.25 -18.25 -16.39
N VAL A 82 -1.32 -18.35 -15.06
CA VAL A 82 -2.33 -19.17 -14.36
C VAL A 82 -3.75 -18.71 -14.66
N LEU A 83 -4.00 -17.39 -14.62
CA LEU A 83 -5.32 -16.82 -14.91
C LEU A 83 -5.74 -17.10 -16.35
N ILE A 84 -4.89 -16.79 -17.33
CA ILE A 84 -5.18 -16.98 -18.75
C ILE A 84 -5.40 -18.47 -19.05
N SER A 85 -4.53 -19.36 -18.56
CA SER A 85 -4.67 -20.81 -18.72
C SER A 85 -6.01 -21.32 -18.19
N SER A 86 -6.51 -20.74 -17.09
CA SER A 86 -7.79 -21.14 -16.48
C SER A 86 -9.01 -20.79 -17.35
N PHE A 87 -8.90 -19.77 -18.20
CA PHE A 87 -9.96 -19.35 -19.10
C PHE A 87 -9.89 -20.00 -20.47
N ILE A 88 -8.69 -20.30 -20.99
CA ILE A 88 -8.52 -20.79 -22.37
C ILE A 88 -8.49 -22.31 -22.49
N ILE A 89 -8.11 -23.03 -21.44
CA ILE A 89 -8.06 -24.51 -21.44
C ILE A 89 -9.41 -25.06 -20.97
N PRO A 90 -10.06 -26.00 -21.69
CA PRO A 90 -11.33 -26.56 -21.25
C PRO A 90 -11.16 -27.35 -19.94
N GLN A 91 -12.21 -27.37 -19.11
CA GLN A 91 -12.12 -27.86 -17.72
C GLN A 91 -11.63 -29.31 -17.61
N GLU A 92 -12.00 -30.16 -18.56
CA GLU A 92 -11.61 -31.57 -18.61
C GLU A 92 -10.09 -31.75 -18.77
N GLN A 93 -9.41 -30.82 -19.44
CA GLN A 93 -7.97 -30.87 -19.72
C GLN A 93 -7.13 -30.01 -18.77
N GLN A 94 -7.73 -29.45 -17.71
CA GLN A 94 -7.00 -28.62 -16.73
C GLN A 94 -6.20 -29.41 -15.70
N PHE A 95 -5.95 -30.71 -15.88
CA PHE A 95 -5.24 -31.54 -14.90
C PHE A 95 -3.89 -30.95 -14.47
N THR A 96 -3.02 -30.61 -15.44
CA THR A 96 -1.69 -30.02 -15.17
C THR A 96 -1.79 -28.65 -14.52
N LEU A 97 -2.77 -27.83 -14.97
CA LEU A 97 -3.01 -26.51 -14.42
C LEU A 97 -3.48 -26.61 -12.96
N ASN A 98 -4.38 -27.54 -12.65
CA ASN A 98 -4.89 -27.78 -11.30
C ASN A 98 -3.78 -28.30 -10.39
N TRP A 99 -2.93 -29.20 -10.89
CA TRP A 99 -1.74 -29.62 -10.14
C TRP A 99 -0.81 -28.44 -9.82
N ALA A 100 -0.56 -27.57 -10.79
CA ALA A 100 0.25 -26.36 -10.57
C ALA A 100 -0.42 -25.36 -9.60
N LYS A 101 -1.74 -25.18 -9.67
CA LYS A 101 -2.51 -24.36 -8.71
C LYS A 101 -2.43 -24.91 -7.28
N THR A 102 -2.48 -26.23 -7.13
CA THR A 102 -2.46 -26.88 -5.81
C THR A 102 -1.07 -26.87 -5.18
N TRP A 103 -0.01 -27.10 -5.97
CA TRP A 103 1.34 -27.29 -5.42
C TRP A 103 2.29 -26.13 -5.70
N ILE A 104 2.33 -25.62 -6.93
CA ILE A 104 3.32 -24.61 -7.33
C ILE A 104 2.90 -23.22 -6.87
N PHE A 105 1.63 -22.86 -7.04
CA PHE A 105 1.15 -21.53 -6.69
C PHE A 105 1.38 -21.20 -5.20
N PRO A 106 1.06 -22.08 -4.22
CA PRO A 106 1.38 -21.83 -2.81
C PRO A 106 2.88 -21.70 -2.54
N ILE A 107 3.72 -22.50 -3.22
CA ILE A 107 5.19 -22.41 -3.06
C ILE A 107 5.71 -21.06 -3.55
N VAL A 108 5.23 -20.58 -4.71
CA VAL A 108 5.60 -19.27 -5.24
C VAL A 108 5.15 -18.16 -4.31
N GLU A 109 3.91 -18.22 -3.81
CA GLU A 109 3.35 -17.26 -2.86
C GLU A 109 4.18 -17.21 -1.56
N LEU A 110 4.44 -18.38 -0.95
CA LEU A 110 5.27 -18.51 0.25
C LEU A 110 6.70 -18.03 0.02
N SER A 111 7.26 -18.24 -1.18
CA SER A 111 8.60 -17.78 -1.54
C SER A 111 8.66 -16.25 -1.63
N VAL A 112 7.65 -15.62 -2.25
CA VAL A 112 7.55 -14.16 -2.30
C VAL A 112 7.35 -13.59 -0.91
N ALA A 113 6.42 -14.14 -0.13
CA ALA A 113 6.18 -13.72 1.26
C ALA A 113 7.44 -13.86 2.12
N SER A 114 8.15 -14.98 2.02
CA SER A 114 9.40 -15.23 2.73
C SER A 114 10.52 -14.30 2.28
N TYR A 115 10.64 -14.01 0.98
CA TYR A 115 11.61 -13.07 0.45
C TYR A 115 11.34 -11.64 0.92
N VAL A 116 10.07 -11.19 0.87
CA VAL A 116 9.64 -9.90 1.40
C VAL A 116 9.94 -9.84 2.89
N PHE A 117 9.57 -10.87 3.67
CA PHE A 117 9.85 -10.92 5.10
C PHE A 117 11.35 -10.89 5.43
N TYR A 118 12.17 -11.65 4.70
CA TYR A 118 13.63 -11.64 4.82
C TYR A 118 14.21 -10.25 4.52
N LYS A 119 13.80 -9.64 3.40
CA LYS A 119 14.22 -8.29 3.01
C LYS A 119 13.81 -7.26 4.06
N VAL A 120 12.58 -7.30 4.52
CA VAL A 120 12.06 -6.42 5.59
C VAL A 120 12.88 -6.60 6.87
N ARG A 121 13.10 -7.83 7.34
CA ARG A 121 13.95 -8.08 8.52
C ARG A 121 15.37 -7.54 8.32
N LYS A 122 15.96 -7.76 7.16
CA LYS A 122 17.30 -7.28 6.81
C LYS A 122 17.36 -5.75 6.75
N THR A 123 16.34 -5.10 6.19
CA THR A 123 16.19 -3.65 6.16
C THR A 123 16.07 -3.12 7.59
N ILE A 124 15.26 -3.73 8.45
CA ILE A 124 15.12 -3.35 9.86
C ILE A 124 16.44 -3.51 10.63
N LEU A 125 17.17 -4.60 10.41
CA LEU A 125 18.46 -4.84 11.06
C LEU A 125 19.53 -3.86 10.58
N ARG A 126 19.58 -3.56 9.28
CA ARG A 126 20.47 -2.55 8.70
C ARG A 126 20.10 -1.13 9.15
N TYR A 127 18.81 -0.86 9.27
CA TYR A 127 18.26 0.38 9.83
C TYR A 127 18.67 0.56 11.29
N LYS A 128 18.52 -0.48 12.12
CA LYS A 128 18.99 -0.45 13.52
C LYS A 128 20.50 -0.28 13.65
N ALA A 129 21.29 -0.75 12.68
CA ALA A 129 22.74 -0.62 12.67
C ALA A 129 23.22 0.77 12.19
N ASN A 130 22.44 1.48 11.38
CA ASN A 130 22.75 2.81 10.86
C ASN A 130 21.89 3.88 11.59
N ALA A 131 22.33 4.30 12.77
CA ALA A 131 21.62 5.20 13.70
C ALA A 131 21.30 6.63 13.18
N GLN A 132 21.59 6.93 11.90
CA GLN A 132 21.50 8.28 11.31
C GLN A 132 20.26 8.48 10.43
N LEU A 133 19.60 7.42 9.96
CA LEU A 133 18.40 7.52 9.14
C LEU A 133 17.24 6.90 9.92
N LYS A 134 16.26 7.71 10.31
CA LYS A 134 15.10 7.29 11.12
C LYS A 134 13.78 7.09 10.32
N PRO A 135 13.68 6.49 9.10
CA PRO A 135 12.36 6.11 8.59
C PRO A 135 11.64 5.18 9.56
N ASP A 136 10.40 5.52 9.90
CA ASP A 136 9.55 4.66 10.72
C ASP A 136 9.31 3.30 10.03
N PHE A 137 8.96 2.26 10.80
CA PHE A 137 8.78 0.90 10.28
C PHE A 137 7.89 0.82 9.03
N PHE A 138 6.79 1.58 8.99
CA PHE A 138 5.88 1.53 7.86
C PHE A 138 6.50 2.16 6.61
N THR A 139 7.24 3.26 6.77
CA THR A 139 8.00 3.88 5.68
C THR A 139 9.04 2.91 5.12
N ALA A 140 9.85 2.29 5.98
CA ALA A 140 10.85 1.31 5.55
C ALA A 140 10.22 0.07 4.86
N LEU A 141 9.08 -0.40 5.37
CA LEU A 141 8.32 -1.50 4.77
C LEU A 141 7.81 -1.12 3.38
N LYS A 142 7.24 0.07 3.23
CA LYS A 142 6.72 0.59 1.97
C LYS A 142 7.82 0.73 0.92
N GLU A 143 8.95 1.33 1.28
CA GLU A 143 10.12 1.45 0.39
C GLU A 143 10.63 0.08 -0.05
N THR A 144 10.75 -0.87 0.90
CA THR A 144 11.14 -2.25 0.59
C THR A 144 10.15 -2.93 -0.37
N CYS A 145 8.84 -2.73 -0.17
CA CYS A 145 7.83 -3.25 -1.08
C CYS A 145 7.92 -2.60 -2.47
N ILE A 146 8.24 -1.30 -2.56
CA ILE A 146 8.38 -0.58 -3.84
C ILE A 146 9.58 -1.08 -4.65
N GLU A 147 10.66 -1.53 -3.99
CA GLU A 147 11.78 -2.19 -4.67
C GLU A 147 11.37 -3.51 -5.35
N ILE A 148 10.28 -4.14 -4.90
CA ILE A 148 9.88 -5.51 -5.26
C ILE A 148 8.61 -5.51 -6.13
N LEU A 149 7.68 -4.61 -5.89
CA LEU A 149 6.35 -4.59 -6.50
C LEU A 149 6.07 -3.24 -7.16
N PRO A 150 5.18 -3.18 -8.17
CA PRO A 150 4.69 -1.90 -8.69
C PRO A 150 4.13 -1.04 -7.56
N ARG A 151 4.35 0.28 -7.61
CA ARG A 151 4.06 1.22 -6.50
C ARG A 151 2.67 1.01 -5.84
N LYS A 152 1.60 0.85 -6.62
CA LYS A 152 0.25 0.63 -6.07
C LYS A 152 0.13 -0.70 -5.30
N ALA A 153 0.63 -1.79 -5.88
CA ALA A 153 0.65 -3.10 -5.23
C ALA A 153 1.58 -3.11 -4.01
N ALA A 154 2.73 -2.41 -4.09
CA ALA A 154 3.66 -2.26 -3.00
C ALA A 154 3.01 -1.59 -1.78
N THR A 155 2.29 -0.49 -1.99
CA THR A 155 1.58 0.22 -0.92
C THR A 155 0.48 -0.64 -0.29
N LEU A 156 -0.30 -1.35 -1.12
CA LEU A 156 -1.32 -2.29 -0.64
C LEU A 156 -0.69 -3.37 0.25
N VAL A 157 0.31 -4.09 -0.26
CA VAL A 157 0.99 -5.16 0.49
C VAL A 157 1.67 -4.64 1.75
N ALA A 158 2.30 -3.46 1.69
CA ALA A 158 2.92 -2.84 2.85
C ALA A 158 1.89 -2.51 3.95
N MET A 159 0.70 -2.02 3.57
CA MET A 159 -0.37 -1.76 4.54
C MET A 159 -0.89 -3.05 5.16
N GLU A 160 -1.14 -4.10 4.37
CA GLU A 160 -1.59 -5.39 4.88
C GLU A 160 -0.58 -5.98 5.88
N LEU A 161 0.71 -5.99 5.53
CA LEU A 161 1.76 -6.45 6.44
C LEU A 161 1.88 -5.56 7.69
N ALA A 162 1.65 -4.26 7.56
CA ALA A 162 1.67 -3.33 8.69
C ALA A 162 0.48 -3.52 9.63
N VAL A 163 -0.72 -3.86 9.13
CA VAL A 163 -1.89 -4.22 9.94
C VAL A 163 -1.52 -5.36 10.88
N PHE A 164 -0.95 -6.44 10.37
CA PHE A 164 -0.53 -7.58 11.19
C PHE A 164 0.60 -7.22 12.16
N TYR A 165 1.61 -6.47 11.69
CA TYR A 165 2.74 -6.06 12.53
C TYR A 165 2.30 -5.18 13.70
N TYR A 166 1.55 -4.11 13.44
CA TYR A 166 1.08 -3.23 14.52
C TYR A 166 0.01 -3.89 15.39
N GLY A 167 -0.87 -4.67 14.78
CA GLY A 167 -1.94 -5.41 15.44
C GLY A 167 -1.41 -6.44 16.45
N PHE A 168 -0.45 -7.29 16.05
CA PHE A 168 -0.10 -8.49 16.82
C PHE A 168 1.36 -8.60 17.25
N ILE A 169 2.26 -7.77 16.73
CA ILE A 169 3.72 -7.88 17.00
C ILE A 169 4.25 -6.68 17.78
N ALA A 170 3.93 -5.46 17.36
CA ALA A 170 4.54 -4.23 17.86
C ALA A 170 3.94 -3.73 19.19
N TRP A 171 3.83 -4.59 20.20
CA TRP A 171 3.13 -4.26 21.44
C TRP A 171 3.95 -3.43 22.42
N LYS A 172 5.28 -3.51 22.38
CA LYS A 172 6.18 -2.75 23.26
C LYS A 172 5.88 -1.25 23.20
N LYS A 173 5.67 -0.62 24.35
CA LYS A 173 5.42 0.82 24.47
C LYS A 173 6.56 1.61 23.82
N ARG A 174 6.20 2.62 23.01
CA ARG A 174 7.15 3.53 22.37
C ARG A 174 7.40 4.70 23.33
N THR A 175 8.65 5.09 23.47
CA THR A 175 9.05 6.36 24.12
C THR A 175 8.97 7.47 23.08
N ILE A 176 8.28 8.56 23.42
CA ILE A 176 8.14 9.73 22.55
C ILE A 176 9.37 10.61 22.73
N GLU A 177 10.05 10.95 21.65
CA GLU A 177 11.21 11.87 21.66
C GLU A 177 10.75 13.34 21.74
N LYS A 178 11.66 14.27 22.04
CA LYS A 178 11.32 15.71 22.21
C LYS A 178 10.72 16.37 20.98
N ASN A 179 11.04 15.85 19.79
CA ASN A 179 10.55 16.36 18.50
C ASN A 179 9.35 15.55 17.97
N GLU A 180 8.81 14.65 18.79
CA GLU A 180 7.66 13.82 18.44
C GLU A 180 6.42 14.23 19.24
N PHE A 181 5.27 14.24 18.58
CA PHE A 181 4.00 14.67 19.16
C PHE A 181 2.93 13.59 18.98
N THR A 182 2.19 13.32 20.05
CA THR A 182 1.04 12.42 19.99
C THR A 182 -0.21 13.19 19.59
N TYR A 183 -1.17 12.50 18.96
CA TYR A 183 -2.41 13.09 18.45
C TYR A 183 -3.65 12.25 18.78
N HIS A 184 -3.49 11.20 19.59
CA HIS A 184 -4.53 10.20 19.81
C HIS A 184 -5.03 10.13 21.24
N LYS A 185 -4.29 10.70 22.21
CA LYS A 185 -4.61 10.54 23.64
C LYS A 185 -5.86 11.32 24.02
N ASN A 186 -6.00 12.52 23.46
CA ASN A 186 -7.10 13.44 23.73
C ASN A 186 -8.07 13.56 22.54
N SER A 187 -7.97 12.64 21.57
CA SER A 187 -8.87 12.57 20.40
C SER A 187 -9.94 11.49 20.58
N GLY A 188 -11.09 11.64 19.90
CA GLY A 188 -12.13 10.60 19.86
C GLY A 188 -11.77 9.34 19.06
N THR A 189 -10.63 9.35 18.36
CA THR A 189 -10.24 8.31 17.39
C THR A 189 -10.14 6.91 17.98
N ILE A 190 -9.52 6.77 19.15
CA ILE A 190 -9.38 5.45 19.78
C ILE A 190 -10.74 4.86 20.12
N ALA A 191 -11.62 5.67 20.71
CA ALA A 191 -12.97 5.26 21.08
C ALA A 191 -13.80 4.91 19.84
N LEU A 192 -13.72 5.73 18.78
CA LEU A 192 -14.42 5.52 17.52
C LEU A 192 -14.01 4.19 16.85
N LEU A 193 -12.70 3.92 16.72
CA LEU A 193 -12.23 2.68 16.09
C LEU A 193 -12.56 1.45 16.94
N LEU A 194 -12.51 1.55 18.28
CA LEU A 194 -12.93 0.47 19.17
C LEU A 194 -14.43 0.19 19.05
N ALA A 195 -15.27 1.24 19.03
CA ALA A 195 -16.71 1.10 18.83
C ALA A 195 -17.01 0.42 17.49
N LEU A 196 -16.31 0.79 16.41
CA LEU A 196 -16.47 0.16 15.10
C LEU A 196 -16.14 -1.35 15.13
N ILE A 197 -15.07 -1.75 15.82
CA ILE A 197 -14.72 -3.17 15.99
C ILE A 197 -15.85 -3.93 16.72
N LEU A 198 -16.42 -3.35 17.77
CA LEU A 198 -17.52 -3.96 18.53
C LEU A 198 -18.80 -4.08 17.70
N ILE A 199 -19.15 -3.03 16.95
CA ILE A 199 -20.31 -3.03 16.04
C ILE A 199 -20.15 -4.14 15.01
N ILE A 200 -18.99 -4.23 14.34
CA ILE A 200 -18.70 -5.30 13.38
C ILE A 200 -18.86 -6.67 14.04
N GLY A 201 -18.38 -6.86 15.28
CA GLY A 201 -18.53 -8.13 16.00
C GLY A 201 -19.99 -8.55 16.19
N VAL A 202 -20.84 -7.64 16.68
CA VAL A 202 -22.27 -7.90 16.92
C VAL A 202 -23.03 -8.11 15.61
N GLU A 203 -22.77 -7.27 14.61
CA GLU A 203 -23.38 -7.39 13.27
C GLU A 203 -23.00 -8.71 12.60
N THR A 204 -21.73 -9.12 12.71
CA THR A 204 -21.24 -10.37 12.10
C THR A 204 -22.01 -11.58 12.59
N TYR A 205 -22.26 -11.67 13.91
CA TYR A 205 -23.03 -12.76 14.47
C TYR A 205 -24.46 -12.79 13.91
N THR A 206 -25.14 -11.63 13.92
CA THR A 206 -26.52 -11.51 13.46
C THR A 206 -26.66 -11.81 11.96
N ILE A 207 -25.78 -11.23 11.13
CA ILE A 207 -25.76 -11.42 9.68
C ILE A 207 -25.41 -12.87 9.33
N HIS A 208 -24.49 -13.51 10.05
CA HIS A 208 -24.15 -14.91 9.81
C HIS A 208 -25.37 -15.83 9.98
N ILE A 209 -26.11 -15.70 11.10
CA ILE A 209 -27.31 -16.50 11.34
C ILE A 209 -28.39 -16.24 10.29
N LEU A 210 -28.57 -14.97 9.87
CA LEU A 210 -29.51 -14.63 8.82
C LEU A 210 -29.12 -15.27 7.48
N LEU A 211 -27.84 -15.18 7.10
CA LEU A 211 -27.34 -15.74 5.85
C LEU A 211 -27.34 -17.26 5.84
N LEU A 212 -27.16 -17.94 6.98
CA LEU A 212 -27.27 -19.40 7.05
C LEU A 212 -28.65 -19.91 6.61
N LYS A 213 -29.72 -19.13 6.81
CA LYS A 213 -31.07 -19.47 6.34
C LYS A 213 -31.21 -19.41 4.82
N TRP A 214 -30.33 -18.66 4.15
CA TRP A 214 -30.39 -18.45 2.71
C TRP A 214 -29.32 -19.25 1.96
N ASN A 215 -28.05 -19.15 2.39
CA ASN A 215 -26.92 -19.84 1.78
C ASN A 215 -25.74 -19.97 2.76
N VAL A 216 -25.32 -21.20 3.04
CA VAL A 216 -24.21 -21.51 3.96
C VAL A 216 -22.88 -20.92 3.50
N ILE A 217 -22.58 -20.98 2.20
CA ILE A 217 -21.33 -20.45 1.64
C ILE A 217 -21.30 -18.93 1.78
N ALA A 218 -22.41 -18.26 1.46
CA ALA A 218 -22.52 -16.81 1.61
C ALA A 218 -22.32 -16.36 3.07
N ALA A 219 -22.88 -17.11 4.04
CA ALA A 219 -22.70 -16.82 5.46
C ALA A 219 -21.22 -16.86 5.89
N TRP A 220 -20.47 -17.88 5.45
CA TRP A 220 -19.05 -17.99 5.76
C TRP A 220 -18.18 -16.96 5.05
N ILE A 221 -18.48 -16.64 3.78
CA ILE A 221 -17.79 -15.56 3.05
C ILE A 221 -17.99 -14.24 3.79
N ALA A 222 -19.23 -13.90 4.14
CA ALA A 222 -19.54 -12.67 4.87
C ALA A 222 -18.83 -12.61 6.22
N SER A 223 -18.87 -13.70 7.01
CA SER A 223 -18.16 -13.74 8.30
C SER A 223 -16.65 -13.64 8.17
N GLY A 224 -16.05 -14.30 7.18
CA GLY A 224 -14.63 -14.18 6.89
C GLY A 224 -14.23 -12.74 6.56
N LEU A 225 -15.03 -12.05 5.73
CA LEU A 225 -14.80 -10.65 5.38
C LEU A 225 -14.95 -9.71 6.59
N SER A 226 -15.93 -9.97 7.47
CA SER A 226 -16.10 -9.18 8.68
C SER A 226 -14.95 -9.36 9.67
N ILE A 227 -14.49 -10.60 9.88
CA ILE A 227 -13.33 -10.89 10.73
C ILE A 227 -12.09 -10.18 10.18
N TYR A 228 -11.87 -10.27 8.86
CA TYR A 228 -10.79 -9.57 8.18
C TYR A 228 -10.86 -8.04 8.41
N SER A 229 -12.05 -7.45 8.25
CA SER A 229 -12.27 -6.02 8.50
C SER A 229 -11.98 -5.62 9.94
N GLY A 230 -12.40 -6.44 10.92
CA GLY A 230 -12.10 -6.23 12.33
C GLY A 230 -10.60 -6.27 12.64
N ILE A 231 -9.87 -7.23 12.06
CA ILE A 231 -8.40 -7.30 12.15
C ILE A 231 -7.76 -6.05 11.54
N GLN A 232 -8.28 -5.59 10.40
CA GLN A 232 -7.75 -4.42 9.72
C GLN A 232 -7.89 -3.14 10.56
N ILE A 233 -9.09 -2.89 11.09
CA ILE A 233 -9.36 -1.74 11.96
C ILE A 233 -8.52 -1.83 13.24
N PHE A 234 -8.34 -3.03 13.80
CA PHE A 234 -7.48 -3.24 14.95
C PHE A 234 -6.02 -2.88 14.66
N GLY A 235 -5.49 -3.29 13.49
CA GLY A 235 -4.17 -2.88 13.03
C GLY A 235 -4.02 -1.37 12.89
N PHE A 236 -5.04 -0.70 12.32
CA PHE A 236 -5.08 0.77 12.22
C PHE A 236 -5.05 1.45 13.58
N LEU A 237 -5.93 1.03 14.49
CA LEU A 237 -5.99 1.50 15.88
C LEU A 237 -4.62 1.39 16.56
N LYS A 238 -3.96 0.23 16.44
CA LYS A 238 -2.64 0.02 17.06
C LYS A 238 -1.55 0.85 16.40
N SER A 239 -1.63 1.08 15.09
CA SER A 239 -0.64 1.88 14.35
C SER A 239 -0.63 3.37 14.77
N ILE A 240 -1.80 3.92 15.12
CA ILE A 240 -1.98 5.32 15.51
C ILE A 240 -1.12 5.67 16.75
N ALA A 241 -1.04 4.76 17.72
CA ALA A 241 -0.22 4.97 18.90
C ALA A 241 1.30 4.79 18.68
N LYS A 242 1.71 4.30 17.49
CA LYS A 242 3.10 3.94 17.19
C LYS A 242 3.79 4.88 16.21
N ARG A 243 3.03 5.68 15.47
CA ARG A 243 3.53 6.62 14.47
C ARG A 243 3.17 8.06 14.87
N PRO A 244 3.94 8.70 15.78
CA PRO A 244 3.70 10.09 16.15
C PRO A 244 3.95 11.04 14.97
N ILE A 245 3.46 12.27 15.11
CA ILE A 245 3.85 13.40 14.27
C ILE A 245 5.29 13.77 14.65
N VAL A 246 6.15 14.04 13.67
CA VAL A 246 7.58 14.29 13.91
C VAL A 246 8.00 15.59 13.23
N ILE A 247 8.72 16.44 13.97
CA ILE A 247 9.44 17.60 13.41
C ILE A 247 10.91 17.20 13.32
N ASP A 248 11.40 16.87 12.14
CA ASP A 248 12.78 16.41 11.92
C ASP A 248 13.53 17.41 11.04
N ASP A 249 14.64 17.95 11.55
CA ASP A 249 15.43 19.02 10.91
C ASP A 249 14.58 20.16 10.31
N ASN A 250 14.31 20.11 9.00
CA ASN A 250 13.55 21.08 8.20
C ASN A 250 12.27 20.50 7.59
N ILE A 251 11.81 19.33 8.07
CA ILE A 251 10.63 18.61 7.55
C ILE A 251 9.67 18.29 8.70
N LEU A 252 8.40 18.62 8.50
CA LEU A 252 7.29 18.19 9.34
C LEU A 252 6.64 16.95 8.74
N HIS A 253 6.74 15.82 9.44
CA HIS A 253 6.07 14.57 9.07
C HIS A 253 4.74 14.44 9.80
N LEU A 254 3.64 14.68 9.08
CA LEU A 254 2.29 14.44 9.57
C LEU A 254 1.89 13.00 9.23
N ARG A 255 1.55 12.21 10.25
CA ARG A 255 1.23 10.79 10.12
C ARG A 255 -0.02 10.48 10.92
N TYR A 256 -0.93 9.73 10.33
CA TYR A 256 -2.13 9.21 11.00
C TYR A 256 -2.16 7.69 10.88
N GLY A 257 -1.48 7.03 11.82
CA GLY A 257 -1.27 5.59 11.78
C GLY A 257 -0.67 5.20 10.44
N ILE A 258 -1.13 4.11 9.84
CA ILE A 258 -0.80 3.73 8.46
C ILE A 258 -1.86 4.18 7.43
N LEU A 259 -2.83 4.98 7.85
CA LEU A 259 -4.00 5.35 7.05
C LEU A 259 -3.72 6.55 6.13
N SER A 260 -2.95 7.52 6.61
CA SER A 260 -2.59 8.70 5.83
C SER A 260 -1.32 9.36 6.35
N GLU A 261 -0.58 10.01 5.46
CA GLU A 261 0.62 10.74 5.79
C GLU A 261 0.98 11.78 4.72
N THR A 262 1.73 12.79 5.17
CA THR A 262 2.36 13.79 4.31
C THR A 262 3.63 14.30 4.98
N SER A 263 4.58 14.76 4.18
CA SER A 263 5.80 15.41 4.65
C SER A 263 5.86 16.82 4.07
N ILE A 264 6.02 17.81 4.94
CA ILE A 264 5.94 19.23 4.63
C ILE A 264 7.29 19.86 4.94
N GLU A 265 7.92 20.50 3.97
CA GLU A 265 9.10 21.34 4.25
C GLU A 265 8.69 22.53 5.11
N ILE A 266 9.41 22.79 6.21
CA ILE A 266 9.08 23.85 7.16
C ILE A 266 9.01 25.22 6.47
N ASN A 267 9.91 25.47 5.51
CA ASN A 267 9.93 26.71 4.71
C ASN A 267 8.71 26.91 3.80
N SER A 268 7.94 25.85 3.53
CA SER A 268 6.72 25.91 2.72
C SER A 268 5.48 26.33 3.52
N ILE A 269 5.58 26.41 4.85
CA ILE A 269 4.48 26.80 5.73
C ILE A 269 4.24 28.32 5.61
N GLU A 270 2.97 28.69 5.43
CA GLU A 270 2.50 30.08 5.34
C GLU A 270 1.89 30.53 6.68
N THR A 271 0.95 29.75 7.24
CA THR A 271 0.32 30.04 8.54
C THR A 271 0.14 28.78 9.38
N ILE A 272 0.19 28.95 10.70
CA ILE A 272 -0.11 27.91 11.70
C ILE A 272 -1.19 28.46 12.63
N GLU A 273 -2.36 27.80 12.64
CA GLU A 273 -3.53 28.25 13.38
C GLU A 273 -3.95 27.18 14.39
N ILE A 274 -4.13 27.59 15.65
CA ILE A 274 -4.78 26.76 16.67
C ILE A 274 -6.28 27.07 16.59
N THR A 275 -7.05 26.15 16.04
CA THR A 275 -8.49 26.33 15.85
C THR A 275 -9.20 24.99 15.86
N SER A 276 -10.38 24.98 16.46
CA SER A 276 -11.34 23.87 16.42
C SER A 276 -12.67 24.30 15.81
N LYS A 277 -12.71 25.46 15.15
CA LYS A 277 -13.88 25.94 14.39
C LYS A 277 -14.15 24.98 13.23
N ASP A 278 -15.41 24.85 12.84
CA ASP A 278 -15.76 24.07 11.66
C ASP A 278 -15.09 24.62 10.40
N ILE A 279 -14.60 23.72 9.56
CA ILE A 279 -13.90 24.03 8.32
C ILE A 279 -14.54 23.24 7.20
N GLU A 280 -14.89 23.92 6.11
CA GLU A 280 -15.35 23.28 4.90
C GLU A 280 -14.17 22.57 4.21
N PHE A 281 -14.29 21.26 4.03
CA PHE A 281 -13.26 20.45 3.38
C PHE A 281 -13.51 20.36 1.88
N ASP A 282 -12.60 20.93 1.10
CA ASP A 282 -12.65 20.97 -0.36
C ASP A 282 -11.39 20.38 -0.99
N THR A 283 -11.17 20.59 -2.30
CA THR A 283 -9.98 20.09 -3.00
C THR A 283 -8.66 20.62 -2.46
N LYS A 284 -8.65 21.79 -1.81
CA LYS A 284 -7.46 22.46 -1.28
C LYS A 284 -7.36 22.34 0.24
N THR A 285 -8.44 22.04 0.93
CA THR A 285 -8.51 21.92 2.40
C THR A 285 -8.80 20.49 2.77
N ARG A 286 -7.77 19.79 3.24
CA ARG A 286 -7.86 18.37 3.61
C ARG A 286 -7.70 18.18 5.09
N LYS A 287 -8.21 17.05 5.57
CA LYS A 287 -7.93 16.58 6.92
C LYS A 287 -6.89 15.48 6.86
N LEU A 288 -5.98 15.48 7.83
CA LEU A 288 -5.02 14.39 7.95
C LEU A 288 -5.76 13.07 8.22
N SER A 289 -6.72 13.07 9.13
CA SER A 289 -7.55 11.90 9.42
C SER A 289 -8.51 11.56 8.26
N PRO A 290 -8.59 10.28 7.85
CA PRO A 290 -9.59 9.84 6.87
C PRO A 290 -10.99 9.69 7.48
N LEU A 291 -11.15 9.83 8.80
CA LEU A 291 -12.43 9.68 9.50
C LEU A 291 -13.37 10.88 9.31
N GLY A 292 -12.93 11.90 8.56
CA GLY A 292 -13.76 13.04 8.19
C GLY A 292 -14.22 13.83 9.41
N GLU A 293 -15.52 14.07 9.49
CA GLU A 293 -16.17 14.82 10.57
C GLU A 293 -16.28 14.04 11.89
N LEU A 294 -16.06 12.71 11.87
CA LEU A 294 -16.14 11.85 13.05
C LEU A 294 -14.99 12.08 14.06
N GLU A 295 -13.98 12.84 13.68
CA GLU A 295 -12.89 13.27 14.54
C GLU A 295 -12.83 14.79 14.59
N GLY A 296 -12.41 15.39 15.70
CA GLY A 296 -12.15 16.83 15.76
C GLY A 296 -10.87 17.23 15.01
N HIS A 297 -10.57 18.53 15.03
CA HIS A 297 -9.22 19.05 14.76
C HIS A 297 -8.95 20.21 15.73
N ASN A 298 -7.69 20.51 15.96
CA ASN A 298 -7.28 21.64 16.79
C ASN A 298 -6.11 22.44 16.19
N MET A 299 -5.61 22.01 15.03
CA MET A 299 -4.55 22.64 14.27
C MET A 299 -4.93 22.73 12.80
N VAL A 300 -4.57 23.84 12.18
CA VAL A 300 -4.60 24.03 10.73
C VAL A 300 -3.27 24.61 10.28
N ILE A 301 -2.69 24.00 9.25
CA ILE A 301 -1.51 24.52 8.57
C ILE A 301 -1.90 24.92 7.15
N THR A 302 -1.60 26.15 6.77
CA THR A 302 -1.70 26.63 5.38
C THR A 302 -0.31 26.67 4.77
N LEU A 303 -0.19 26.18 3.54
CA LEU A 303 1.08 26.09 2.81
C LEU A 303 1.12 27.10 1.68
N LYS A 304 2.32 27.56 1.34
CA LYS A 304 2.57 28.47 0.21
C LYS A 304 2.17 27.85 -1.13
N ASN A 305 2.51 26.57 -1.31
CA ASN A 305 2.24 25.77 -2.50
C ASN A 305 1.45 24.50 -2.16
N GLU A 306 0.75 23.94 -3.14
CA GLU A 306 0.06 22.66 -2.95
C GLU A 306 1.04 21.52 -2.70
N GLN A 307 0.65 20.60 -1.82
CA GLN A 307 1.37 19.37 -1.47
C GLN A 307 0.46 18.15 -1.63
N THR A 308 1.05 16.96 -1.55
CA THR A 308 0.33 15.69 -1.74
C THR A 308 0.15 14.96 -0.41
N LEU A 309 -1.11 14.71 -0.05
CA LEU A 309 -1.50 13.81 1.02
C LEU A 309 -1.62 12.39 0.46
N THR A 310 -0.85 11.46 1.01
CA THR A 310 -0.99 10.03 0.70
C THR A 310 -1.94 9.41 1.70
N GLY A 311 -3.08 8.89 1.25
CA GLY A 311 -4.09 8.23 2.07
C GLY A 311 -4.09 6.71 1.96
N LEU A 312 -5.22 6.12 2.34
CA LEU A 312 -5.48 4.69 2.33
C LEU A 312 -5.11 4.06 0.99
N TYR A 313 -4.35 2.96 1.04
CA TYR A 313 -3.88 2.19 -0.13
C TYR A 313 -3.12 3.02 -1.17
N GLY A 314 -2.53 4.14 -0.78
CA GLY A 314 -1.75 5.01 -1.66
C GLY A 314 -2.60 5.94 -2.53
N ILE A 315 -3.87 6.19 -2.16
CA ILE A 315 -4.68 7.22 -2.79
C ILE A 315 -4.05 8.58 -2.51
N GLU A 316 -3.60 9.27 -3.55
CA GLU A 316 -3.00 10.60 -3.45
C GLU A 316 -4.06 11.70 -3.65
N LYS A 317 -4.04 12.72 -2.80
CA LYS A 317 -4.89 13.92 -2.90
C LYS A 317 -4.03 15.16 -2.71
N THR A 318 -4.22 16.18 -3.54
CA THR A 318 -3.56 17.47 -3.32
C THR A 318 -4.23 18.27 -2.20
N TYR A 319 -3.48 19.17 -1.57
CA TYR A 319 -3.97 20.11 -0.57
C TYR A 319 -3.07 21.34 -0.47
N LYS A 320 -3.64 22.48 -0.10
CA LYS A 320 -2.94 23.71 0.33
C LYS A 320 -3.08 23.93 1.84
N ARG A 321 -4.20 23.50 2.43
CA ARG A 321 -4.51 23.59 3.87
C ARG A 321 -4.72 22.20 4.43
N ILE A 322 -4.10 21.90 5.56
CA ILE A 322 -4.29 20.62 6.25
C ILE A 322 -4.72 20.84 7.70
N ALA A 323 -5.86 20.25 8.07
CA ALA A 323 -6.37 20.21 9.43
C ALA A 323 -6.01 18.90 10.10
N PHE A 324 -5.62 18.95 11.37
CA PHE A 324 -5.28 17.76 12.15
C PHE A 324 -5.48 18.01 13.65
N PHE A 325 -5.44 16.93 14.42
CA PHE A 325 -5.48 16.98 15.87
C PHE A 325 -4.06 16.74 16.42
N ILE A 326 -3.73 17.37 17.54
CA ILE A 326 -2.50 17.14 18.29
C ILE A 326 -2.76 17.28 19.80
N ASP A 327 -2.12 16.45 20.62
CA ASP A 327 -2.39 16.44 22.07
C ASP A 327 -1.81 17.68 22.77
N THR A 328 -0.61 18.14 22.37
CA THR A 328 0.09 19.31 22.94
C THR A 328 0.23 20.45 21.92
N LYS A 329 -0.90 21.04 21.52
CA LYS A 329 -1.00 22.03 20.44
C LYS A 329 -0.15 23.30 20.61
N GLU A 330 -0.07 23.83 21.84
CA GLU A 330 0.72 25.04 22.12
C GLU A 330 2.21 24.75 21.96
N GLU A 331 2.71 23.66 22.57
CA GLU A 331 4.11 23.23 22.47
C GLU A 331 4.51 22.92 21.03
N PHE A 332 3.63 22.23 20.29
CA PHE A 332 3.84 21.94 18.88
C PHE A 332 3.97 23.22 18.05
N LYS A 333 3.06 24.18 18.26
CA LYS A 333 3.07 25.46 17.53
C LYS A 333 4.36 26.22 17.82
N THR A 334 4.73 26.40 19.09
CA THR A 334 5.97 27.09 19.47
C THR A 334 7.20 26.43 18.85
N THR A 335 7.30 25.10 18.94
CA THR A 335 8.43 24.34 18.38
C THR A 335 8.54 24.54 16.86
N LEU A 336 7.41 24.56 16.16
CA LEU A 336 7.37 24.72 14.72
C LEU A 336 7.69 26.17 14.29
N GLU A 337 7.19 27.17 15.02
CA GLU A 337 7.51 28.59 14.79
C GLU A 337 9.00 28.89 15.02
N ASP A 338 9.60 28.31 16.07
CA ASP A 338 11.04 28.44 16.34
C ASP A 338 11.87 27.85 15.19
N LYS A 339 11.44 26.72 14.63
CA LYS A 339 12.08 26.11 13.45
C LYS A 339 11.96 26.98 12.21
N ILE A 340 10.80 27.58 11.95
CA ILE A 340 10.58 28.50 10.81
C ILE A 340 11.48 29.74 10.94
N LYS A 341 11.62 30.27 12.16
CA LYS A 341 12.49 31.44 12.40
C LYS A 341 13.96 31.09 12.14
N ASN A 342 14.43 29.95 12.63
CA ASN A 342 15.81 29.51 12.45
C ASN A 342 16.14 29.15 10.99
N SER A 343 15.21 28.53 10.25
CA SER A 343 15.41 28.22 8.84
C SER A 343 15.45 29.46 7.94
N THR A 344 14.71 30.52 8.32
CA THR A 344 14.74 31.81 7.62
C THR A 344 16.09 32.51 7.80
N LEU A 345 16.68 32.45 8.99
CA LEU A 345 17.99 33.06 9.28
C LEU A 345 19.13 32.40 8.49
N LEU A 346 19.09 31.07 8.30
CA LEU A 346 20.10 30.33 7.52
C LEU A 346 20.03 30.57 6.01
N ASN A 347 18.90 31.05 5.48
CA ASN A 347 18.74 31.37 4.05
C ASN A 347 19.15 32.81 3.71
N VAL A 348 19.41 33.66 4.72
CA VAL A 348 19.78 35.08 4.56
C VAL A 348 21.28 35.30 4.83
N SER A 349 21.94 34.38 5.53
CA SER A 349 23.40 34.28 5.68
C SER A 349 24.03 33.53 4.51
#